data_AF-A0A7Y2I2Z5-F1
#
_entry.id   AF-A0A7Y2I2Z5-F1
#
_cell.length_a   1.000
_cell.length_b   1.000
_cell.length_c   1.000
_cell.angle_alpha   90.00
_cell.angle_beta   90.00
_cell.angle_gamma   90.00
#
_symmetry.space_group_name_H-M   'P 1'
#
loop_
_entity.id
_entity.type
_entity.pdbx_description
1 polymer ?
#
loop_
_entity_poly.entity_id
_entity_poly.type
_entity_poly.pdbx_seq_one_letter_code
_entity_poly.pdbx_strand_id
1 'polypeptide(L)'
;MFDRKIDRIGSGSAKWDGAPVIFGEADILPMWVADMDFAVAEPITEAILRRGAHPIYGYESESDSVKQAVVDRLDQKFNWRVEKQWLVFSAGVVHALHMIILAFTKPGDGVILQPPVYYPFFSAITHNGCMVIENQLVLGDGGYSMDFTGLENNFRPTCSGLRPEPSRARMLLLCSPHNPVGRVWREEELAEAARIVTDNHGLIISDEIHAELLLGGNRHIPTATLGEEVAQNTITCFAPSKTFNLAGL
;
A
#
# COMPACT_ATOMS: atom_id res chain seq x y z
N MET A 1 25.26 -13.22 -1.90
CA MET A 1 24.93 -11.80 -2.20
C MET A 1 24.44 -11.10 -0.93
N PHE A 2 23.48 -11.69 -0.20
CA PHE A 2 22.87 -11.08 0.98
C PHE A 2 23.70 -11.18 2.28
N ASP A 3 24.76 -11.99 2.34
CA ASP A 3 25.62 -12.11 3.53
C ASP A 3 26.68 -10.99 3.66
N ARG A 4 26.81 -10.14 2.63
CA ARG A 4 27.77 -9.04 2.65
C ARG A 4 27.30 -7.99 3.65
N LYS A 5 28.11 -7.72 4.67
CA LYS A 5 27.89 -6.60 5.58
C LYS A 5 28.18 -5.28 4.86
N ILE A 6 27.22 -4.37 4.90
CA ILE A 6 27.31 -3.02 4.36
C ILE A 6 27.06 -2.08 5.52
N ASP A 7 28.03 -1.23 5.83
CA ASP A 7 27.84 -0.18 6.82
C ASP A 7 26.98 0.94 6.23
N ARG A 8 25.93 1.33 6.95
CA ARG A 8 24.98 2.38 6.57
C ARG A 8 25.05 3.60 7.48
N ILE A 9 25.92 3.60 8.49
CA ILE A 9 26.13 4.76 9.35
C ILE A 9 26.76 5.90 8.54
N GLY A 10 26.23 7.11 8.66
CA GLY A 10 26.67 8.29 7.93
C GLY A 10 26.21 8.33 6.47
N SER A 11 25.31 7.42 6.06
CA SER A 11 24.77 7.40 4.69
C SER A 11 23.53 8.30 4.51
N GLY A 12 23.10 9.01 5.55
CA GLY A 12 21.82 9.73 5.58
C GLY A 12 20.62 8.79 5.74
N SER A 13 20.84 7.59 6.30
CA SER A 13 19.83 6.56 6.44
C SER A 13 18.87 6.88 7.58
N ALA A 14 17.57 7.04 7.31
CA ALA A 14 16.57 7.18 8.38
C ALA A 14 16.61 6.01 9.39
N LYS A 15 16.81 4.77 8.90
CA LYS A 15 16.90 3.57 9.74
C LYS A 15 18.03 3.61 10.76
N TRP A 16 19.26 3.90 10.31
CA TRP A 16 20.50 3.89 11.09
C TRP A 16 20.83 5.24 11.72
N ASP A 17 20.88 6.31 10.94
CA ASP A 17 21.26 7.65 11.41
C ASP A 17 20.12 8.37 12.14
N GLY A 18 18.87 8.03 11.83
CA GLY A 18 17.68 8.57 12.52
C GLY A 18 17.34 7.86 13.82
N ALA A 19 17.90 6.67 14.05
CA ALA A 19 17.61 5.83 15.21
C ALA A 19 17.83 6.55 16.57
N PRO A 20 18.94 7.28 16.79
CA PRO A 20 19.16 8.02 18.03
C PRO A 20 18.11 9.11 18.29
N VAL A 21 17.60 9.74 17.23
CA VAL A 21 16.56 10.79 17.34
C VAL A 21 15.20 10.18 17.69
N ILE A 22 14.88 9.02 17.11
CA ILE A 22 13.59 8.34 17.31
C ILE A 22 13.53 7.61 18.66
N PHE A 23 14.62 6.98 19.09
CA PHE A 23 14.66 6.11 20.26
C PHE A 23 15.43 6.68 21.45
N GLY A 24 16.14 7.81 21.29
CA GLY A 24 16.90 8.48 22.35
C GLY A 24 18.25 7.84 22.69
N GLU A 25 18.65 6.78 21.97
CA GLU A 25 19.83 5.96 22.23
C GLU A 25 20.61 5.73 20.92
N ALA A 26 21.92 5.92 20.95
CA ALA A 26 22.76 5.75 19.77
C ALA A 26 23.30 4.32 19.59
N ASP A 27 23.42 3.56 20.67
CA ASP A 27 23.92 2.19 20.65
C ASP A 27 22.77 1.18 20.53
N ILE A 28 22.07 1.24 19.40
CA ILE A 28 20.96 0.34 19.09
C ILE A 28 21.16 -0.34 17.74
N LEU A 29 20.68 -1.57 17.62
CA LEU A 29 20.59 -2.29 16.36
C LEU A 29 19.21 -2.00 15.71
N PRO A 30 19.12 -1.15 14.67
CA PRO A 30 17.84 -0.72 14.14
C PRO A 30 17.15 -1.80 13.31
N MET A 31 15.95 -2.21 13.74
CA MET A 31 15.09 -3.19 13.04
C MET A 31 13.63 -2.72 12.91
N TRP A 32 13.42 -1.40 12.73
CA TRP A 32 12.12 -0.77 12.90
C TRP A 32 11.45 -0.32 11.58
N VAL A 33 12.14 0.46 10.75
CA VAL A 33 11.60 0.97 9.48
C VAL A 33 11.85 -0.01 8.34
N ALA A 34 10.86 -0.16 7.46
CA ALA A 34 10.85 -1.16 6.39
C ALA A 34 11.67 -0.74 5.16
N ASP A 35 12.98 -0.56 5.33
CA ASP A 35 13.99 -0.66 4.27
C ASP A 35 14.97 -1.81 4.59
N MET A 36 15.73 -2.26 3.60
CA MET A 36 16.63 -3.41 3.73
C MET A 36 18.09 -2.95 3.89
N ASP A 37 18.90 -3.79 4.53
CA ASP A 37 20.36 -3.60 4.64
C ASP A 37 21.12 -4.37 3.53
N PHE A 38 20.46 -4.57 2.39
CA PHE A 38 21.04 -5.18 1.20
C PHE A 38 21.27 -4.13 0.12
N ALA A 39 22.37 -4.28 -0.62
CA ALA A 39 22.56 -3.55 -1.86
C ALA A 39 21.44 -3.89 -2.85
N VAL A 40 21.02 -2.89 -3.62
CA VAL A 40 20.09 -3.08 -4.73
C VAL A 40 20.75 -3.95 -5.81
N ALA A 41 19.94 -4.53 -6.69
CA ALA A 41 20.46 -5.38 -7.77
C ALA A 41 21.40 -4.58 -8.70
N GLU A 42 22.49 -5.21 -9.16
CA GLU A 42 23.51 -4.59 -10.02
C GLU A 42 22.92 -3.84 -11.24
N PRO A 43 21.93 -4.38 -11.98
CA PRO A 43 21.31 -3.65 -13.10
C PRO A 43 20.68 -2.31 -12.69
N ILE A 44 20.18 -2.20 -11.46
CA ILE A 44 19.61 -0.96 -10.92
C ILE A 44 20.74 0.06 -10.66
N THR A 45 21.82 -0.39 -10.01
CA THR A 45 23.00 0.45 -9.78
C THR A 45 23.59 0.96 -11.09
N GLU A 46 23.74 0.10 -12.09
CA GLU A 46 24.25 0.47 -13.43
C GLU A 46 23.35 1.50 -14.13
N ALA A 47 22.02 1.33 -14.04
CA ALA A 47 21.08 2.29 -14.62
C ALA A 47 21.18 3.67 -13.97
N ILE A 48 21.29 3.71 -12.63
CA ILE A 48 21.47 4.96 -11.87
C ILE A 48 22.80 5.63 -12.25
N LEU A 49 23.91 4.88 -12.29
CA LEU A 49 25.22 5.41 -12.67
C LEU A 49 25.20 5.95 -14.10
N ARG A 50 24.57 5.24 -15.04
CA ARG A 50 24.41 5.69 -16.42
C ARG A 50 23.62 6.99 -16.50
N ARG A 51 22.51 7.11 -15.75
CA ARG A 51 21.72 8.35 -15.71
C ARG A 51 22.50 9.50 -15.06
N GLY A 52 23.26 9.22 -14.00
CA GLY A 52 24.12 10.19 -13.30
C GLY A 52 25.38 10.59 -14.08
N ALA A 53 25.79 9.82 -15.09
CA ALA A 53 26.88 10.21 -15.98
C ALA A 53 26.44 11.28 -17.01
N HIS A 54 25.13 11.43 -17.26
CA HIS A 54 24.62 12.46 -18.16
C HIS A 54 24.67 13.84 -17.50
N PRO A 55 25.28 14.87 -18.13
CA PRO A 55 25.56 16.15 -17.47
C PRO A 55 24.35 17.08 -17.29
N ILE A 56 23.15 16.69 -17.75
CA ILE A 56 21.93 17.51 -17.71
C ILE A 56 20.82 16.78 -16.95
N TYR A 57 20.17 17.51 -16.04
CA TYR A 57 19.13 17.04 -15.11
C TYR A 57 17.88 17.94 -15.12
N GLY A 58 17.47 18.40 -16.31
CA GLY A 58 16.23 19.16 -16.48
C GLY A 58 14.97 18.31 -16.35
N TYR A 59 13.82 18.91 -16.67
CA TYR A 59 12.52 18.23 -16.60
C TYR A 59 12.47 16.96 -17.46
N GLU A 60 11.97 15.89 -16.85
CA GLU A 60 11.72 14.61 -17.50
C GLU A 60 10.20 14.38 -17.60
N SER A 61 9.76 13.86 -18.74
CA SER A 61 8.41 13.35 -18.92
C SER A 61 8.38 11.85 -18.65
N GLU A 62 7.23 11.33 -18.22
CA GLU A 62 7.03 9.88 -18.08
C GLU A 62 7.42 9.13 -19.36
N SER A 63 8.37 8.20 -19.27
CA SER A 63 8.78 7.40 -20.42
C SER A 63 7.79 6.28 -20.70
N ASP A 64 7.42 6.11 -21.98
CA ASP A 64 6.60 4.98 -22.44
C ASP A 64 7.23 3.62 -22.08
N SER A 65 8.58 3.55 -22.06
CA SER A 65 9.30 2.34 -21.69
C SER A 65 9.08 1.97 -20.21
N VAL A 66 8.92 2.96 -19.32
CA VAL A 66 8.63 2.71 -17.91
C VAL A 66 7.21 2.21 -17.73
N LYS A 67 6.23 2.82 -18.44
CA LYS A 67 4.86 2.32 -18.46
C LYS A 67 4.80 0.88 -18.95
N GLN A 68 5.46 0.58 -20.07
CA GLN A 68 5.53 -0.79 -20.60
C GLN A 68 6.15 -1.78 -19.59
N ALA A 69 7.25 -1.40 -18.93
CA ALA A 69 7.87 -2.26 -17.92
C ALA A 69 6.94 -2.58 -16.74
N VAL A 70 6.09 -1.63 -16.33
CA VAL A 70 5.05 -1.87 -15.32
C VAL A 70 3.97 -2.82 -15.86
N VAL A 71 3.45 -2.60 -17.07
CA VAL A 71 2.46 -3.49 -17.70
C VAL A 71 2.98 -4.93 -17.79
N ASP A 72 4.19 -5.11 -18.34
CA ASP A 72 4.80 -6.43 -18.52
C ASP A 72 5.02 -7.12 -17.17
N ARG A 73 5.45 -6.36 -16.14
CA ARG A 73 5.67 -6.91 -14.81
C ARG A 73 4.38 -7.40 -14.17
N LEU A 74 3.28 -6.65 -14.29
CA LEU A 74 1.99 -7.03 -13.71
C LEU A 74 1.39 -8.27 -14.41
N ASP A 75 1.51 -8.36 -15.74
CA ASP A 75 1.11 -9.55 -16.49
C ASP A 75 1.97 -10.77 -16.10
N GLN A 76 3.30 -10.62 -16.07
CA GLN A 76 4.20 -11.74 -15.73
C GLN A 76 4.09 -12.22 -14.28
N LYS A 77 3.88 -11.30 -13.32
CA LYS A 77 3.86 -11.65 -11.89
C LYS A 77 2.48 -12.08 -11.41
N PHE A 78 1.43 -11.47 -11.95
CA PHE A 78 0.08 -11.62 -11.41
C PHE A 78 -0.95 -12.04 -12.45
N ASN A 79 -0.54 -12.29 -13.71
CA ASN A 79 -1.44 -12.50 -14.85
C ASN A 79 -2.47 -11.36 -14.99
N TRP A 80 -2.07 -10.14 -14.60
CA TRP A 80 -2.94 -8.98 -14.59
C TRP A 80 -2.59 -8.07 -15.76
N ARG A 81 -3.47 -8.05 -16.76
CA ARG A 81 -3.35 -7.19 -17.93
C ARG A 81 -3.91 -5.81 -17.61
N VAL A 82 -3.03 -4.82 -17.62
CA VAL A 82 -3.39 -3.41 -17.45
C VAL A 82 -3.04 -2.61 -18.69
N GLU A 83 -3.74 -1.49 -18.89
CA GLU A 83 -3.42 -0.55 -19.97
C GLU A 83 -2.51 0.57 -19.46
N LYS A 84 -1.58 1.03 -20.31
CA LYS A 84 -0.66 2.12 -19.97
C LYS A 84 -1.36 3.40 -19.49
N GLN A 85 -2.57 3.65 -20.00
CA GLN A 85 -3.38 4.83 -19.66
C GLN A 85 -4.02 4.76 -18.28
N TRP A 86 -4.05 3.59 -17.64
CA TRP A 86 -4.49 3.45 -16.25
C TRP A 86 -3.39 3.83 -15.26
N LEU A 87 -2.12 3.88 -15.72
CA LEU A 87 -0.97 4.14 -14.86
C LEU A 87 -0.79 5.65 -14.61
N VAL A 88 -0.77 6.01 -13.33
CA VAL A 88 -0.43 7.34 -12.83
C VAL A 88 0.76 7.22 -11.89
N PHE A 89 1.84 7.96 -12.16
CA PHE A 89 3.01 7.96 -11.30
C PHE A 89 2.86 8.94 -10.14
N SER A 90 3.32 8.53 -8.96
CA SER A 90 3.30 9.30 -7.73
C SER A 90 4.68 9.25 -7.08
N ALA A 91 5.04 10.27 -6.30
CA ALA A 91 6.28 10.30 -5.52
C ALA A 91 6.37 9.19 -4.45
N GLY A 92 5.27 8.49 -4.18
CA GLY A 92 5.24 7.31 -3.32
C GLY A 92 3.81 6.89 -3.01
N VAL A 93 3.65 5.68 -2.46
CA VAL A 93 2.32 5.15 -2.13
C VAL A 93 1.60 6.04 -1.13
N VAL A 94 2.25 6.49 -0.06
CA VAL A 94 1.63 7.39 0.94
C VAL A 94 1.13 8.69 0.29
N HIS A 95 1.91 9.28 -0.62
CA HIS A 95 1.45 10.45 -1.37
C HIS A 95 0.21 10.14 -2.22
N ALA A 96 0.21 8.99 -2.91
CA ALA A 96 -0.94 8.54 -3.70
C ALA A 96 -2.18 8.36 -2.81
N LEU A 97 -2.05 7.76 -1.61
CA LEU A 97 -3.15 7.60 -0.67
C LEU A 97 -3.81 8.94 -0.31
N HIS A 98 -2.99 9.96 0.01
CA HIS A 98 -3.51 11.31 0.28
C HIS A 98 -4.29 11.87 -0.91
N MET A 99 -3.73 11.75 -2.12
CA MET A 99 -4.35 12.28 -3.34
C MET A 99 -5.64 11.55 -3.73
N ILE A 100 -5.67 10.22 -3.56
CA ILE A 100 -6.87 9.43 -3.85
C ILE A 100 -7.98 9.78 -2.85
N ILE A 101 -7.68 9.82 -1.55
CA ILE A 101 -8.68 10.21 -0.54
C ILE A 101 -9.20 11.62 -0.86
N LEU A 102 -8.33 12.58 -1.14
CA LEU A 102 -8.72 13.94 -1.50
C LEU A 102 -9.63 13.99 -2.74
N ALA A 103 -9.38 13.15 -3.74
CA ALA A 103 -10.14 13.15 -4.99
C ALA A 103 -11.51 12.49 -4.88
N PHE A 104 -11.66 11.47 -4.02
CA PHE A 104 -12.85 10.61 -3.99
C PHE A 104 -13.68 10.72 -2.71
N THR A 105 -13.32 11.62 -1.79
CA THR A 105 -14.05 11.84 -0.53
C THR A 105 -14.27 13.33 -0.25
N LYS A 106 -15.12 13.63 0.73
CA LYS A 106 -15.32 14.98 1.28
C LYS A 106 -14.99 14.99 2.77
N PRO A 107 -14.61 16.15 3.35
CA PRO A 107 -14.47 16.26 4.79
C PRO A 107 -15.69 15.72 5.55
N GLY A 108 -15.46 14.85 6.52
CA GLY A 108 -16.49 14.14 7.28
C GLY A 108 -17.00 12.83 6.67
N ASP A 109 -16.55 12.44 5.47
CA ASP A 109 -16.72 11.07 4.97
C ASP A 109 -15.82 10.10 5.76
N GLY A 110 -16.21 8.83 5.80
CA GLY A 110 -15.52 7.76 6.49
C GLY A 110 -14.69 6.88 5.57
N VAL A 111 -13.44 6.63 5.96
CA VAL A 111 -12.56 5.65 5.31
C VAL A 111 -12.29 4.51 6.29
N ILE A 112 -12.61 3.29 5.86
CA ILE A 112 -12.47 2.08 6.66
C ILE A 112 -11.02 1.61 6.64
N LEU A 113 -10.47 1.30 7.82
CA LEU A 113 -9.19 0.64 8.04
C LEU A 113 -9.37 -0.66 8.79
N GLN A 114 -8.43 -1.59 8.61
CA GLN A 114 -8.42 -2.88 9.29
C GLN A 114 -7.21 -3.02 10.25
N PRO A 115 -7.24 -2.40 11.44
CA PRO A 115 -6.12 -2.44 12.37
C PRO A 115 -5.90 -3.84 12.99
N PRO A 116 -4.67 -4.17 13.43
CA PRO A 116 -3.46 -3.35 13.34
C PRO A 116 -2.99 -3.20 11.89
N VAL A 117 -2.63 -1.97 11.50
CA VAL A 117 -2.25 -1.63 10.11
C VAL A 117 -1.18 -0.53 10.10
N TYR A 118 -0.49 -0.38 8.97
CA TYR A 118 0.54 0.63 8.74
C TYR A 118 0.11 2.05 9.15
N TYR A 119 0.80 2.62 10.14
CA TYR A 119 0.41 3.86 10.82
C TYR A 119 0.11 5.05 9.89
N PRO A 120 0.84 5.28 8.77
CA PRO A 120 0.58 6.43 7.90
C PRO A 120 -0.80 6.42 7.23
N PHE A 121 -1.50 5.29 7.21
CA PHE A 121 -2.88 5.22 6.72
C PHE A 121 -3.81 6.13 7.53
N PHE A 122 -3.62 6.21 8.85
CA PHE A 122 -4.43 7.08 9.72
C PHE A 122 -4.25 8.56 9.38
N SER A 123 -3.00 9.00 9.14
CA SER A 123 -2.73 10.38 8.73
C SER A 123 -3.22 10.69 7.32
N ALA A 124 -3.18 9.72 6.39
CA ALA A 124 -3.72 9.90 5.05
C ALA A 124 -5.21 10.25 5.05
N ILE A 125 -5.97 9.67 5.98
CA ILE A 125 -7.39 9.92 6.17
C ILE A 125 -7.61 11.23 6.92
N THR A 126 -7.03 11.37 8.11
CA THR A 126 -7.34 12.49 9.02
C THR A 126 -6.84 13.84 8.50
N HIS A 127 -5.70 13.91 7.81
CA HIS A 127 -5.21 15.16 7.21
C HIS A 127 -6.08 15.64 6.04
N ASN A 128 -6.89 14.76 5.44
CA ASN A 128 -7.89 15.12 4.42
C ASN A 128 -9.26 15.46 5.04
N GLY A 129 -9.35 15.59 6.37
CA GLY A 129 -10.59 15.92 7.07
C GLY A 129 -11.61 14.77 7.11
N CYS A 130 -11.21 13.55 6.74
CA CYS A 130 -12.04 12.36 6.80
C CYS A 130 -11.98 11.69 8.18
N MET A 131 -12.95 10.82 8.45
CA MET A 131 -13.02 10.02 9.67
C MET A 131 -12.46 8.63 9.42
N VAL A 132 -11.62 8.15 10.34
CA VAL A 132 -11.20 6.75 10.35
C VAL A 132 -12.34 5.91 10.93
N ILE A 133 -12.75 4.87 10.20
CA ILE A 133 -13.66 3.84 10.69
C ILE A 133 -12.86 2.55 10.86
N GLU A 134 -12.74 2.05 12.08
CA GLU A 134 -11.94 0.85 12.35
C GLU A 134 -12.80 -0.41 12.23
N ASN A 135 -12.46 -1.28 11.28
CA ASN A 135 -12.89 -2.66 11.18
C ASN A 135 -11.76 -3.57 11.66
N GLN A 136 -11.60 -3.68 12.98
CA GLN A 136 -10.47 -4.39 13.58
C GLN A 136 -10.37 -5.84 13.10
N LEU A 137 -9.17 -6.26 12.73
CA LEU A 137 -8.91 -7.65 12.37
C LEU A 137 -9.11 -8.56 13.59
N VAL A 138 -9.62 -9.77 13.35
CA VAL A 138 -9.86 -10.77 14.39
C VAL A 138 -8.66 -11.68 14.50
N LEU A 139 -7.99 -11.69 15.65
CA LEU A 139 -6.93 -12.64 15.96
C LEU A 139 -7.54 -13.96 16.46
N GLY A 140 -7.32 -15.04 15.72
CA GLY A 140 -7.65 -16.40 16.13
C GLY A 140 -6.43 -17.32 16.11
N ASP A 141 -6.66 -18.62 16.32
CA ASP A 141 -5.61 -19.64 16.40
C ASP A 141 -4.76 -19.75 15.12
N GLY A 142 -5.35 -19.41 13.97
CA GLY A 142 -4.70 -19.41 12.65
C GLY A 142 -4.07 -18.06 12.25
N GLY A 143 -4.04 -17.08 13.15
CA GLY A 143 -3.61 -15.71 12.87
C GLY A 143 -4.78 -14.74 12.67
N TYR A 144 -4.49 -13.58 12.10
CA TYR A 144 -5.48 -12.51 11.87
C TYR A 144 -6.41 -12.85 10.72
N SER A 145 -7.70 -12.52 10.80
CA SER A 145 -8.71 -12.62 9.74
C SER A 145 -9.54 -11.33 9.65
N MET A 146 -10.18 -11.08 8.52
CA MET A 146 -11.07 -9.92 8.37
C MET A 146 -12.41 -10.16 9.09
N ASP A 147 -12.91 -9.14 9.80
CA ASP A 147 -14.28 -9.16 10.34
C ASP A 147 -15.28 -8.68 9.28
N PHE A 148 -15.76 -9.60 8.44
CA PHE A 148 -16.75 -9.29 7.40
C PHE A 148 -18.08 -8.78 7.96
N THR A 149 -18.48 -9.25 9.15
CA THR A 149 -19.73 -8.79 9.77
C THR A 149 -19.59 -7.34 10.22
N GLY A 150 -18.48 -6.99 10.87
CA GLY A 150 -18.14 -5.61 11.20
C GLY A 150 -17.99 -4.74 9.96
N LEU A 151 -17.37 -5.26 8.88
CA LEU A 151 -17.19 -4.53 7.63
C LEU A 151 -18.55 -4.18 7.01
N GLU A 152 -19.47 -5.14 6.91
CA GLU A 152 -20.81 -4.90 6.39
C GLU A 152 -21.59 -3.93 7.28
N ASN A 153 -21.49 -4.06 8.61
CA ASN A 153 -22.15 -3.17 9.55
C ASN A 153 -21.67 -1.71 9.42
N ASN A 154 -20.41 -1.48 9.04
CA ASN A 154 -19.89 -0.12 8.83
C ASN A 154 -20.58 0.63 7.69
N PHE A 155 -21.18 -0.07 6.72
CA PHE A 155 -21.96 0.57 5.65
C PHE A 155 -23.45 0.76 5.99
N ARG A 156 -23.93 0.19 7.10
CA ARG A 156 -25.34 0.28 7.49
C ARG A 156 -25.66 1.63 8.15
N PRO A 157 -26.90 2.14 7.98
CA PRO A 157 -27.37 3.30 8.74
C PRO A 157 -27.30 3.05 10.24
N THR A 158 -26.96 4.08 11.01
CA THR A 158 -26.96 4.00 12.47
C THR A 158 -28.22 4.64 13.05
N CYS A 159 -28.74 4.11 14.15
CA CYS A 159 -29.91 4.64 14.85
C CYS A 159 -29.47 5.22 16.20
N SER A 160 -28.73 6.34 16.19
CA SER A 160 -28.31 7.05 17.39
C SER A 160 -29.35 8.07 17.89
N GLY A 161 -30.45 8.26 17.16
CA GLY A 161 -31.52 9.21 17.49
C GLY A 161 -32.89 8.85 16.89
N LEU A 162 -33.79 9.83 16.81
CA LEU A 162 -35.18 9.65 16.32
C LEU A 162 -35.27 9.29 14.82
N ARG A 163 -34.17 9.41 14.06
CA ARG A 163 -34.09 9.05 12.63
C ARG A 163 -32.81 8.27 12.36
N PRO A 164 -32.83 7.28 11.45
CA PRO A 164 -31.62 6.63 10.98
C PRO A 164 -30.70 7.65 10.29
N GLU A 165 -29.43 7.66 10.67
CA GLU A 165 -28.39 8.42 9.97
C GLU A 165 -27.70 7.49 8.96
N PRO A 166 -27.54 7.90 7.69
CA PRO A 166 -26.86 7.08 6.70
C PRO A 166 -25.40 6.87 7.10
N SER A 167 -24.83 5.72 6.73
CA SER A 167 -23.41 5.49 6.95
C SER A 167 -22.56 6.57 6.26
N ARG A 168 -21.47 6.94 6.93
CA ARG A 168 -20.42 7.79 6.39
C ARG A 168 -19.35 7.01 5.63
N ALA A 169 -19.33 5.68 5.71
CA ALA A 169 -18.37 4.87 4.99
C ALA A 169 -18.48 5.10 3.48
N ARG A 170 -17.36 5.48 2.85
CA ARG A 170 -17.25 5.66 1.39
C ARG A 170 -16.17 4.79 0.77
N MET A 171 -15.23 4.32 1.58
CA MET A 171 -14.02 3.72 1.07
C MET A 171 -13.44 2.70 2.05
N LEU A 172 -12.84 1.63 1.52
CA LEU A 172 -11.94 0.74 2.24
C LEU A 172 -10.51 1.02 1.78
N LEU A 173 -9.62 1.35 2.73
CA LEU A 173 -8.19 1.38 2.47
C LEU A 173 -7.58 0.05 2.91
N LEU A 174 -7.49 -0.87 1.95
CA LEU A 174 -7.03 -2.25 2.10
C LEU A 174 -5.50 -2.33 2.02
N CYS A 175 -4.89 -3.12 2.90
CA CYS A 175 -3.46 -3.45 2.85
C CYS A 175 -3.30 -4.92 2.46
N SER A 176 -2.70 -5.20 1.30
CA SER A 176 -2.61 -6.54 0.73
C SER A 176 -1.29 -6.76 -0.01
N PRO A 177 -0.28 -7.48 0.55
CA PRO A 177 -0.23 -8.10 1.88
C PRO A 177 -0.30 -7.11 3.05
N HIS A 178 -0.88 -7.56 4.16
CA HIS A 178 -1.22 -6.70 5.30
C HIS A 178 -0.03 -6.45 6.24
N ASN A 179 0.50 -5.23 6.25
CA ASN A 179 1.47 -4.76 7.24
C ASN A 179 0.74 -4.28 8.51
N PRO A 180 1.04 -4.79 9.72
CA PRO A 180 2.23 -5.56 10.10
C PRO A 180 2.06 -7.07 10.24
N VAL A 181 0.83 -7.58 10.11
CA VAL A 181 0.51 -8.97 10.46
C VAL A 181 1.01 -10.01 9.44
N GLY A 182 1.50 -9.57 8.28
CA GLY A 182 2.09 -10.43 7.25
C GLY A 182 1.06 -11.31 6.51
N ARG A 183 -0.22 -10.98 6.60
CA ARG A 183 -1.28 -11.74 5.91
C ARG A 183 -1.20 -11.50 4.41
N VAL A 184 -1.07 -12.59 3.65
CA VAL A 184 -1.47 -12.64 2.24
C VAL A 184 -2.92 -13.11 2.24
N TRP A 185 -3.82 -12.28 1.74
CA TRP A 185 -5.25 -12.58 1.72
C TRP A 185 -5.56 -13.59 0.63
N ARG A 186 -6.45 -14.54 0.92
CA ARG A 186 -6.94 -15.51 -0.07
C ARG A 186 -7.93 -14.84 -1.02
N GLU A 187 -8.15 -15.47 -2.17
CA GLU A 187 -9.09 -14.98 -3.18
C GLU A 187 -10.48 -14.78 -2.59
N GLU A 188 -10.95 -15.75 -1.80
CA GLU A 188 -12.28 -15.71 -1.20
C GLU A 188 -12.41 -14.62 -0.13
N GLU A 189 -11.32 -14.34 0.61
CA GLU A 189 -11.30 -13.26 1.59
C GLU A 189 -11.35 -11.89 0.92
N LEU A 190 -10.57 -11.71 -0.15
CA LEU A 190 -10.58 -10.46 -0.93
C LEU A 190 -11.90 -10.27 -1.68
N ALA A 191 -12.46 -11.34 -2.26
CA ALA A 191 -13.72 -11.28 -2.98
C ALA A 191 -14.88 -10.88 -2.05
N GLU A 192 -14.93 -11.42 -0.84
CA GLU A 192 -15.98 -11.05 0.13
C GLU A 192 -15.83 -9.61 0.62
N ALA A 193 -14.60 -9.17 0.94
CA ALA A 193 -14.36 -7.77 1.28
C ALA A 193 -14.72 -6.82 0.13
N ALA A 194 -14.31 -7.16 -1.10
CA ALA A 194 -14.59 -6.36 -2.28
C ALA A 194 -16.10 -6.27 -2.53
N ARG A 195 -16.82 -7.40 -2.49
CA ARG A 195 -18.27 -7.47 -2.63
C ARG A 195 -18.98 -6.57 -1.62
N ILE A 196 -18.62 -6.66 -0.34
CA ILE A 196 -19.22 -5.81 0.71
C ILE A 196 -19.04 -4.33 0.38
N VAL A 197 -17.85 -3.93 -0.09
CA VAL A 197 -17.58 -2.52 -0.43
C VAL A 197 -18.34 -2.10 -1.70
N THR A 198 -18.32 -2.89 -2.77
CA THR A 198 -18.94 -2.56 -4.06
C THR A 198 -20.46 -2.56 -3.99
N ASP A 199 -21.07 -3.54 -3.28
CA ASP A 199 -22.53 -3.62 -3.07
C ASP A 199 -23.07 -2.37 -2.33
N ASN A 200 -22.22 -1.70 -1.56
CA ASN A 200 -22.53 -0.46 -0.86
C ASN A 200 -22.02 0.80 -1.58
N HIS A 201 -21.67 0.68 -2.86
CA HIS A 201 -21.14 1.76 -3.71
C HIS A 201 -19.88 2.43 -3.17
N GLY A 202 -19.09 1.70 -2.37
CA GLY A 202 -17.81 2.16 -1.87
C GLY A 202 -16.67 2.01 -2.89
N LEU A 203 -15.57 2.69 -2.62
CA LEU A 203 -14.31 2.57 -3.37
C LEU A 203 -13.28 1.78 -2.56
N ILE A 204 -12.45 0.99 -3.21
CA ILE A 204 -11.33 0.30 -2.59
C ILE A 204 -10.05 1.01 -3.00
N ILE A 205 -9.24 1.42 -2.04
CA ILE A 205 -7.82 1.67 -2.28
C ILE A 205 -7.07 0.44 -1.80
N SER A 206 -6.41 -0.28 -2.71
CA SER A 206 -5.59 -1.44 -2.38
C SER A 206 -4.11 -1.05 -2.38
N ASP A 207 -3.51 -0.96 -1.20
CA ASP A 207 -2.06 -0.85 -1.05
C ASP A 207 -1.42 -2.23 -1.21
N GLU A 208 -0.79 -2.44 -2.36
CA GLU A 208 -0.18 -3.70 -2.78
C GLU A 208 1.35 -3.59 -2.87
N ILE A 209 1.94 -2.65 -2.13
CA ILE A 209 3.39 -2.40 -2.16
C ILE A 209 4.24 -3.61 -1.72
N HIS A 210 3.66 -4.55 -0.97
CA HIS A 210 4.31 -5.77 -0.50
C HIS A 210 4.05 -7.02 -1.37
N ALA A 211 3.31 -6.88 -2.48
CA ALA A 211 2.81 -7.98 -3.32
C ALA A 211 3.87 -8.95 -3.86
N GLU A 212 5.14 -8.54 -3.93
CA GLU A 212 6.22 -9.39 -4.44
C GLU A 212 7.12 -10.01 -3.35
N LEU A 213 6.93 -9.62 -2.10
CA LEU A 213 7.71 -10.11 -0.96
C LEU A 213 6.93 -11.21 -0.22
N LEU A 214 6.67 -12.31 -0.92
CA LEU A 214 5.84 -13.42 -0.45
C LEU A 214 6.69 -14.58 0.07
N LEU A 215 6.23 -15.22 1.16
CA LEU A 215 6.86 -16.39 1.77
C LEU A 215 5.95 -17.63 1.64
N GLY A 216 6.53 -18.82 1.83
CA GLY A 216 5.75 -20.06 1.99
C GLY A 216 4.97 -20.52 0.76
N GLY A 217 5.37 -20.10 -0.44
CA GLY A 217 4.67 -20.44 -1.69
C GLY A 217 3.33 -19.71 -1.88
N ASN A 218 3.02 -18.74 -1.02
CA ASN A 218 1.86 -17.89 -1.19
C ASN A 218 1.91 -17.12 -2.52
N ARG A 219 0.74 -16.84 -3.07
CA ARG A 219 0.57 -16.02 -4.26
C ARG A 219 -0.24 -14.78 -3.89
N HIS A 220 0.19 -13.64 -4.40
CA HIS A 220 -0.57 -12.40 -4.30
C HIS A 220 -1.64 -12.37 -5.37
N ILE A 221 -2.82 -11.88 -4.99
CA ILE A 221 -3.96 -11.68 -5.90
C ILE A 221 -4.26 -10.19 -5.87
N PRO A 222 -3.96 -9.46 -6.96
CA PRO A 222 -4.32 -8.06 -7.02
C PRO A 222 -5.84 -7.90 -6.90
N THR A 223 -6.29 -7.01 -6.03
CA THR A 223 -7.73 -6.91 -5.69
C THR A 223 -8.56 -6.60 -6.93
N ALA A 224 -8.04 -5.76 -7.83
CA ALA A 224 -8.67 -5.41 -9.10
C ALA A 224 -8.82 -6.59 -10.10
N THR A 225 -8.26 -7.77 -9.83
CA THR A 225 -8.39 -8.96 -10.71
C THR A 225 -9.60 -9.83 -10.39
N LEU A 226 -10.35 -9.52 -9.33
CA LEU A 226 -11.46 -10.34 -8.83
C LEU A 226 -12.75 -10.21 -9.64
N GLY A 227 -12.76 -9.36 -10.67
CA GLY A 227 -13.89 -9.15 -11.58
C GLY A 227 -13.97 -7.72 -12.08
N GLU A 228 -14.75 -7.49 -13.13
CA GLU A 228 -14.88 -6.17 -13.76
C GLU A 228 -15.42 -5.12 -12.79
N GLU A 229 -16.46 -5.46 -12.01
CA GLU A 229 -17.04 -4.53 -11.03
C GLU A 229 -16.02 -4.14 -9.96
N VAL A 230 -15.26 -5.10 -9.44
CA VAL A 230 -14.19 -4.83 -8.47
C VAL A 230 -13.09 -3.98 -9.11
N ALA A 231 -12.71 -4.24 -10.35
CA ALA A 231 -11.72 -3.46 -11.08
C ALA A 231 -12.13 -1.99 -11.23
N GLN A 232 -13.40 -1.71 -11.58
CA GLN A 232 -13.92 -0.36 -11.72
C GLN A 232 -14.03 0.40 -10.38
N ASN A 233 -14.09 -0.34 -9.26
CA ASN A 233 -14.18 0.19 -7.91
C ASN A 233 -12.86 0.10 -7.11
N THR A 234 -11.74 -0.24 -7.74
CA THR A 234 -10.44 -0.39 -7.04
C THR A 234 -9.37 0.51 -7.64
N ILE A 235 -8.75 1.33 -6.81
CA ILE A 235 -7.49 2.02 -7.12
C ILE A 235 -6.35 1.26 -6.45
N THR A 236 -5.41 0.76 -7.24
CA THR A 236 -4.35 -0.11 -6.74
C THR A 236 -3.00 0.62 -6.71
N CYS A 237 -2.32 0.55 -5.57
CA CYS A 237 -1.03 1.19 -5.34
C CYS A 237 0.08 0.13 -5.31
N PHE A 238 0.96 0.15 -6.31
CA PHE A 238 2.20 -0.63 -6.36
C PHE A 238 3.42 0.29 -6.29
N ALA A 239 4.55 -0.24 -5.81
CA ALA A 239 5.84 0.43 -6.01
C ALA A 239 7.00 -0.58 -6.04
N PRO A 240 8.10 -0.26 -6.74
CA PRO A 240 9.32 -1.06 -6.68
C PRO A 240 10.09 -0.89 -5.36
N SER A 241 9.71 0.11 -4.55
CA SER A 241 10.48 0.57 -3.39
C SER A 241 10.70 -0.50 -2.32
N LYS A 242 9.68 -1.31 -2.00
CA LYS A 242 9.82 -2.41 -1.04
C LYS A 242 10.51 -3.62 -1.68
N THR A 243 10.07 -4.04 -2.87
CA THR A 243 10.62 -5.21 -3.56
C THR A 243 12.11 -5.11 -3.81
N PHE A 244 12.60 -3.92 -4.18
CA PHE A 244 13.98 -3.71 -4.61
C PHE A 244 14.81 -2.80 -3.71
N ASN A 245 14.29 -2.44 -2.53
CA ASN A 245 14.95 -1.53 -1.59
C ASN A 245 15.27 -0.14 -2.19
N LEU A 246 14.30 0.46 -2.87
CA LEU A 246 14.43 1.73 -3.60
C LEU A 246 13.62 2.88 -2.98
N ALA A 247 13.32 2.83 -1.68
CA ALA A 247 12.47 3.84 -1.03
C ALA A 247 13.09 5.25 -0.97
N GLY A 248 14.39 5.40 -1.27
CA GLY A 248 15.07 6.68 -1.36
C GLY A 248 15.11 7.30 -2.76
N LEU A 249 14.43 6.68 -3.74
CA LEU A 249 14.34 7.15 -5.13
C LEU A 249 12.90 7.55 -5.48
#